data_AF-A0A2M6W8I1-F1
#
_entry.id   AF-A0A2M6W8I1-F1
#
_cell.length_a   1.000
_cell.length_b   1.000
_cell.length_c   1.000
_cell.angle_alpha   90.00
_cell.angle_beta   90.00
_cell.angle_gamma   90.00
#
_symmetry.space_group_name_H-M   'P 1'
#
loop_
_entity.id
_entity.type
_entity.pdbx_description
1 polymer ?
#
loop_
_entity_poly.entity_id
_entity_poly.type
_entity_poly.pdbx_seq_one_letter_code
_entity_poly.pdbx_strand_id
1 'polypeptide(L)'
;MELDISKISKIAEVSHLNFLFGAGVSAPFIDPLPDIEKQMDQTEEQGRKEEAIKLKKEFFSKVMSPCLNIKSYSYVQDKEDETQNTLTQTYENYKSFLIATTKYLLSRKSTLLDKQVNLFTTNIDIFLEKILEDAGANYNDGFIGHMNPSFRTSHFQTIIKKKSEYLERQSEVPTFNLYKLHGSLTWRLDEDTKNITYSNLSSLSEVNELENDEFNSAYTKLQIINPNRKKFATSVLESTYYEIFRLYATELEKENALLIVAGFSFGDDHILQVTRRAMDSNPTLTVCILCHSKEREEDYKKKFEGVRYANNLYIIVPTSDEKIDLKWAVENLISRLDQNSDVKNHADQS
;
A
#
# COMPACT_ATOMS: atom_id res chain seq x y z
N MET A 1 18.86 -13.64 7.03
CA MET A 1 17.57 -13.24 7.65
C MET A 1 17.79 -12.42 8.92
N GLU A 2 18.19 -12.99 10.06
CA GLU A 2 18.27 -12.21 11.31
C GLU A 2 19.29 -11.05 11.28
N LEU A 3 20.48 -11.29 10.69
CA LEU A 3 21.47 -10.23 10.47
C LEU A 3 20.95 -9.10 9.57
N ASP A 4 20.17 -9.45 8.55
CA ASP A 4 19.61 -8.48 7.60
C ASP A 4 18.50 -7.66 8.25
N ILE A 5 17.63 -8.31 9.04
CA ILE A 5 16.60 -7.64 9.84
C ILE A 5 17.23 -6.64 10.81
N SER A 6 18.29 -7.02 11.54
CA SER A 6 19.00 -6.12 12.45
C SER A 6 19.61 -4.91 11.72
N LYS A 7 20.17 -5.12 10.51
CA LYS A 7 20.67 -4.02 9.67
C LYS A 7 19.54 -3.10 9.23
N ILE A 8 18.43 -3.64 8.75
CA ILE A 8 17.27 -2.84 8.31
C ILE A 8 16.71 -2.02 9.48
N SER A 9 16.63 -2.60 10.69
CA SER A 9 16.22 -1.86 11.88
C SER A 9 17.08 -0.62 12.12
N LYS A 10 18.40 -0.76 12.06
CA LYS A 10 19.33 0.37 12.21
C LYS A 10 19.21 1.40 11.08
N ILE A 11 19.03 0.94 9.85
CA ILE A 11 18.82 1.84 8.68
C ILE A 11 17.55 2.66 8.89
N ALA A 12 16.46 2.02 9.32
CA ALA A 12 15.17 2.67 9.51
C ALA A 12 15.24 3.87 10.48
N GLU A 13 16.07 3.81 11.53
CA GLU A 13 16.22 4.87 12.54
C GLU A 13 16.59 6.23 11.95
N VAL A 14 17.37 6.23 10.87
CA VAL A 14 17.89 7.42 10.21
C VAL A 14 17.28 7.62 8.82
N SER A 15 16.22 6.87 8.48
CA SER A 15 15.64 6.87 7.14
C SER A 15 14.23 7.44 7.05
N HIS A 16 13.91 8.07 5.92
CA HIS A 16 12.54 8.28 5.48
C HIS A 16 11.89 6.92 5.20
N LEU A 17 10.84 6.59 5.97
CA LEU A 17 10.24 5.26 5.94
C LEU A 17 9.13 5.20 4.89
N ASN A 18 9.29 4.30 3.92
CA ASN A 18 8.36 4.06 2.84
C ASN A 18 7.97 2.58 2.81
N PHE A 19 6.70 2.29 2.63
CA PHE A 19 6.17 0.95 2.38
C PHE A 19 5.57 0.89 0.97
N LEU A 20 5.79 -0.21 0.26
CA LEU A 20 5.09 -0.55 -0.98
C LEU A 20 4.32 -1.85 -0.78
N PHE A 21 3.00 -1.76 -0.74
CA PHE A 21 2.09 -2.88 -0.59
C PHE A 21 1.46 -3.29 -1.91
N GLY A 22 1.54 -4.59 -2.19
CA GLY A 22 0.85 -5.20 -3.32
C GLY A 22 -0.27 -6.14 -2.87
N ALA A 23 -0.94 -6.75 -3.85
CA ALA A 23 -2.17 -7.51 -3.62
C ALA A 23 -1.98 -8.69 -2.65
N GLY A 24 -0.76 -9.22 -2.53
CA GLY A 24 -0.46 -10.31 -1.60
C GLY A 24 -0.58 -9.92 -0.12
N VAL A 25 -0.64 -8.62 0.22
CA VAL A 25 -0.83 -8.15 1.60
C VAL A 25 -2.28 -8.35 2.07
N SER A 26 -3.23 -8.33 1.15
CA SER A 26 -4.67 -8.46 1.43
C SER A 26 -5.15 -9.91 1.52
N ALA A 27 -4.26 -10.88 1.26
CA ALA A 27 -4.52 -12.30 1.46
C ALA A 27 -4.55 -12.65 2.96
N PRO A 28 -5.41 -13.57 3.41
CA PRO A 28 -6.26 -14.46 2.61
C PRO A 28 -7.66 -13.90 2.27
N PHE A 29 -8.01 -12.66 2.64
CA PHE A 29 -9.35 -12.16 2.35
C PHE A 29 -9.54 -11.79 0.87
N ILE A 30 -8.54 -11.14 0.27
CA ILE A 30 -8.49 -10.86 -1.17
C ILE A 30 -7.18 -11.46 -1.69
N ASP A 31 -7.32 -12.55 -2.45
CA ASP A 31 -6.18 -13.21 -3.08
C ASP A 31 -5.69 -12.42 -4.31
N PRO A 32 -4.37 -12.43 -4.59
CA PRO A 32 -3.84 -11.86 -5.82
C PRO A 32 -4.30 -12.68 -7.03
N LEU A 33 -4.73 -12.01 -8.11
CA LEU A 33 -5.25 -12.64 -9.33
C LEU A 33 -4.41 -12.30 -10.58
N PRO A 34 -3.08 -12.56 -10.58
CA PRO A 34 -2.19 -12.12 -11.66
C PRO A 34 -2.54 -12.75 -13.02
N ASP A 35 -3.05 -13.98 -13.03
CA ASP A 35 -3.45 -14.67 -14.26
C ASP A 35 -4.69 -14.03 -14.89
N ILE A 36 -5.68 -13.65 -14.07
CA ILE A 36 -6.90 -12.99 -14.53
C ILE A 36 -6.55 -11.62 -15.10
N GLU A 37 -5.71 -10.85 -14.41
CA GLU A 37 -5.24 -9.55 -14.89
C GLU A 37 -4.60 -9.69 -16.28
N LYS A 38 -3.65 -10.61 -16.44
CA LYS A 38 -2.97 -10.85 -17.72
C LYS A 38 -3.93 -11.30 -18.83
N GLN A 39 -4.89 -12.16 -18.51
CA GLN A 39 -5.91 -12.61 -19.48
C GLN A 39 -6.85 -11.47 -19.89
N MET A 40 -7.21 -10.57 -18.96
CA MET A 40 -8.02 -9.40 -19.27
C MET A 40 -7.35 -8.53 -20.33
N ASP A 41 -6.05 -8.24 -20.21
CA ASP A 41 -5.37 -7.38 -21.19
C ASP A 41 -5.25 -8.08 -22.55
N GLN A 42 -4.87 -9.35 -22.56
CA GLN A 42 -4.72 -10.13 -23.80
C GLN A 42 -6.04 -10.22 -24.58
N THR A 43 -7.15 -10.45 -23.89
CA THR A 43 -8.47 -10.56 -24.52
C THR A 43 -8.96 -9.22 -25.06
N GLU A 44 -8.68 -8.12 -24.35
CA GLU A 44 -8.99 -6.77 -24.84
C GLU A 44 -8.14 -6.36 -26.04
N GLU A 45 -6.83 -6.63 -26.03
CA GLU A 45 -5.93 -6.35 -27.17
C GLU A 45 -6.34 -7.14 -28.42
N GLN A 46 -6.84 -8.36 -28.24
CA GLN A 46 -7.35 -9.20 -29.32
C GLN A 46 -8.78 -8.84 -29.76
N GLY A 47 -9.41 -7.84 -29.15
CA GLY A 47 -10.77 -7.41 -29.48
C GLY A 47 -11.88 -8.39 -29.08
N ARG A 48 -11.59 -9.36 -28.20
CA ARG A 48 -12.56 -10.38 -27.74
C ARG A 48 -13.44 -9.82 -26.62
N LYS A 49 -14.38 -8.96 -27.00
CA LYS A 49 -15.18 -8.16 -26.06
C LYS A 49 -15.92 -9.00 -25.02
N GLU A 50 -16.63 -10.07 -25.41
CA GLU A 50 -17.41 -10.90 -24.47
C GLU A 50 -16.53 -11.61 -23.44
N GLU A 51 -15.38 -12.15 -23.88
CA GLU A 51 -14.40 -12.82 -23.02
C GLU A 51 -13.79 -11.84 -22.01
N ALA A 52 -13.43 -10.64 -22.48
CA ALA A 52 -12.91 -9.56 -21.63
C ALA A 52 -13.93 -9.11 -20.58
N ILE A 53 -15.21 -8.99 -20.94
CA ILE A 53 -16.29 -8.63 -20.00
C ILE A 53 -16.44 -9.70 -18.91
N LYS A 54 -16.39 -10.98 -19.29
CA LYS A 54 -16.46 -12.09 -18.34
C LYS A 54 -15.31 -12.06 -17.33
N LEU A 55 -14.08 -11.85 -17.81
CA LEU A 55 -12.90 -11.75 -16.95
C LEU A 55 -12.96 -10.53 -16.03
N LYS A 56 -13.38 -9.36 -16.54
CA LYS A 56 -13.62 -8.17 -15.71
C LYS A 56 -14.64 -8.43 -14.60
N LYS A 57 -15.71 -9.15 -14.90
CA LYS A 57 -16.75 -9.49 -13.92
C LYS A 57 -16.21 -10.43 -12.85
N GLU A 58 -15.40 -11.42 -13.24
CA GLU A 58 -14.71 -12.29 -12.30
C GLU A 58 -13.77 -11.50 -11.39
N PHE A 59 -12.91 -10.65 -11.96
CA PHE A 59 -12.02 -9.77 -11.20
C PHE A 59 -12.80 -8.85 -10.25
N PHE A 60 -13.87 -8.22 -10.74
CA PHE A 60 -14.75 -7.38 -9.94
C PHE A 60 -15.33 -8.15 -8.75
N SER A 61 -15.88 -9.33 -8.97
CA SER A 61 -16.48 -10.13 -7.90
C SER A 61 -15.48 -10.60 -6.83
N LYS A 62 -14.23 -10.87 -7.22
CA LYS A 62 -13.21 -11.44 -6.33
C LYS A 62 -12.35 -10.38 -5.63
N VAL A 63 -12.21 -9.19 -6.21
CA VAL A 63 -11.31 -8.14 -5.70
C VAL A 63 -12.07 -6.88 -5.28
N MET A 64 -13.05 -6.43 -6.07
CA MET A 64 -13.74 -5.17 -5.82
C MET A 64 -14.96 -5.33 -4.91
N SER A 65 -15.88 -6.24 -5.22
CA SER A 65 -17.09 -6.48 -4.41
C SER A 65 -16.78 -6.76 -2.93
N PRO A 66 -15.72 -7.51 -2.55
CA PRO A 66 -15.36 -7.71 -1.14
C PRO A 66 -15.08 -6.43 -0.36
N CYS A 67 -14.76 -5.32 -1.04
CA CYS A 67 -14.56 -4.02 -0.38
C CYS A 67 -15.81 -3.50 0.32
N LEU A 68 -17.01 -3.91 -0.12
CA LEU A 68 -18.25 -3.60 0.61
C LEU A 68 -18.28 -4.26 1.99
N ASN A 69 -17.76 -5.49 2.11
CA ASN A 69 -17.65 -6.19 3.39
C ASN A 69 -16.58 -5.56 4.28
N ILE A 70 -15.47 -5.07 3.71
CA ILE A 70 -14.45 -4.33 4.46
C ILE A 70 -15.05 -3.04 5.04
N LYS A 71 -15.82 -2.31 4.23
CA LYS A 71 -16.44 -1.04 4.64
C LYS A 71 -17.43 -1.23 5.79
N SER A 72 -18.28 -2.26 5.71
CA SER A 72 -19.28 -2.55 6.75
C SER A 72 -18.72 -3.35 7.93
N TYR A 73 -17.44 -3.74 7.87
CA TYR A 73 -16.82 -4.56 8.91
C TYR A 73 -16.88 -3.86 10.27
N SER A 74 -17.45 -4.59 11.22
CA SER A 74 -17.33 -4.36 12.66
C SER A 74 -16.83 -5.65 13.30
N TYR A 75 -16.04 -5.53 14.37
CA TYR A 75 -15.46 -6.71 15.02
C TYR A 75 -16.56 -7.61 15.59
N VAL A 76 -16.55 -8.89 15.21
CA VAL A 76 -17.48 -9.91 15.70
C VAL A 76 -16.70 -11.01 16.42
N GLN A 77 -17.14 -11.40 17.61
CA GLN A 77 -16.50 -12.45 18.43
C GLN A 77 -16.79 -13.86 17.89
N ASP A 78 -18.01 -14.11 17.45
CA ASP A 78 -18.44 -15.41 16.91
C ASP A 78 -18.30 -15.41 15.38
N LYS A 79 -17.34 -16.19 14.89
CA LYS A 79 -17.02 -16.28 13.45
C LYS A 79 -17.68 -17.53 12.88
N GLU A 80 -18.86 -17.36 12.31
CA GLU A 80 -19.70 -18.49 11.85
C GLU A 80 -19.31 -18.97 10.43
N ASP A 81 -18.62 -18.14 9.64
CA ASP A 81 -18.23 -18.43 8.23
C ASP A 81 -16.71 -18.19 7.96
N GLU A 82 -16.15 -18.95 7.03
CA GLU A 82 -14.77 -18.86 6.52
C GLU A 82 -14.46 -17.45 5.98
N THR A 83 -15.39 -16.81 5.27
CA THR A 83 -15.20 -15.45 4.72
C THR A 83 -14.99 -14.41 5.83
N GLN A 84 -15.76 -14.52 6.92
CA GLN A 84 -15.61 -13.62 8.07
C GLN A 84 -14.30 -13.87 8.83
N ASN A 85 -13.85 -15.14 8.85
CA ASN A 85 -12.57 -15.52 9.43
C ASN A 85 -11.40 -14.88 8.67
N THR A 86 -11.35 -15.02 7.34
CA THR A 86 -10.29 -14.44 6.51
C THR A 86 -10.31 -12.91 6.52
N LEU A 87 -11.50 -12.29 6.52
CA LEU A 87 -11.67 -10.83 6.68
C LEU A 87 -11.09 -10.35 8.00
N THR A 88 -11.50 -10.96 9.11
CA THR A 88 -11.04 -10.57 10.45
C THR A 88 -9.54 -10.76 10.59
N GLN A 89 -8.99 -11.86 10.07
CA GLN A 89 -7.55 -12.11 10.09
C GLN A 89 -6.79 -11.03 9.34
N THR A 90 -7.22 -10.72 8.11
CA THR A 90 -6.57 -9.70 7.27
C THR A 90 -6.67 -8.31 7.91
N TYR A 91 -7.85 -7.96 8.45
CA TYR A 91 -8.07 -6.71 9.16
C TYR A 91 -7.14 -6.57 10.37
N GLU A 92 -7.02 -7.60 11.21
CA GLU A 92 -6.14 -7.58 12.39
C GLU A 92 -4.65 -7.54 12.01
N ASN A 93 -4.25 -8.10 10.86
CA ASN A 93 -2.88 -7.96 10.35
C ASN A 93 -2.55 -6.50 10.00
N TYR A 94 -3.41 -5.82 9.26
CA TYR A 94 -3.25 -4.40 8.93
C TYR A 94 -3.32 -3.50 10.18
N LYS A 95 -4.20 -3.81 11.13
CA LYS A 95 -4.29 -3.09 12.40
C LYS A 95 -3.03 -3.27 13.25
N SER A 96 -2.47 -4.47 13.30
CA SER A 96 -1.19 -4.74 13.97
C SER A 96 -0.05 -3.97 13.32
N PHE A 97 -0.03 -3.89 11.99
CA PHE A 97 0.89 -3.05 11.23
C PHE A 97 0.78 -1.57 11.61
N LEU A 98 -0.45 -1.04 11.65
CA LEU A 98 -0.71 0.36 11.99
C LEU A 98 -0.22 0.68 13.41
N ILE A 99 -0.54 -0.18 14.37
CA ILE A 99 -0.14 -0.02 15.78
C ILE A 99 1.38 -0.07 15.93
N ALA A 100 2.04 -1.06 15.32
CA ALA A 100 3.49 -1.21 15.41
C ALA A 100 4.23 -0.02 14.77
N THR A 101 3.77 0.44 13.60
CA THR A 101 4.35 1.59 12.91
C THR A 101 4.12 2.88 13.69
N THR A 102 2.94 3.08 14.26
CA THR A 102 2.63 4.25 15.10
C THR A 102 3.52 4.29 16.34
N LYS A 103 3.72 3.14 17.02
CA LYS A 103 4.63 3.03 18.17
C LYS A 103 6.06 3.42 17.78
N TYR A 104 6.55 2.92 16.66
CA TYR A 104 7.86 3.27 16.13
C TYR A 104 8.00 4.78 15.83
N LEU A 105 7.02 5.40 15.15
CA LEU A 105 7.04 6.84 14.87
C LEU A 105 7.01 7.68 16.15
N LEU A 106 6.29 7.22 17.18
CA LEU A 106 6.25 7.88 18.48
C LEU A 106 7.58 7.76 19.22
N SER A 107 8.28 6.62 19.11
CA SER A 107 9.55 6.36 19.80
C SER A 107 10.77 6.95 19.09
N ARG A 108 10.64 7.43 17.84
CA ARG A 108 11.69 8.22 17.16
C ARG A 108 12.15 9.40 18.02
N LYS A 109 13.42 9.33 18.45
CA LYS A 109 14.09 10.37 19.26
C LYS A 109 14.63 11.53 18.41
N SER A 110 14.96 11.26 17.15
CA SER A 110 15.47 12.27 16.23
C SER A 110 14.38 13.26 15.84
N THR A 111 14.71 14.55 15.83
CA THR A 111 13.87 15.61 15.26
C THR A 111 14.26 15.97 13.83
N LEU A 112 15.25 15.28 13.25
CA LEU A 112 15.70 15.51 11.87
C LEU A 112 14.76 14.90 10.84
N LEU A 113 14.07 13.83 11.23
CA LEU A 113 13.04 13.18 10.42
C LEU A 113 11.70 13.50 11.01
N ASP A 114 10.73 13.76 10.13
CA ASP A 114 9.36 13.89 10.53
C ASP A 114 8.80 12.57 11.11
N LYS A 115 7.70 12.68 11.84
CA LYS A 115 6.91 11.52 12.28
C LYS A 115 5.94 11.04 11.20
N GLN A 116 6.39 11.00 9.95
CA GLN A 116 5.57 10.52 8.83
C GLN A 116 6.09 9.20 8.28
N VAL A 117 5.17 8.47 7.66
CA VAL A 117 5.47 7.27 6.89
C VAL A 117 4.65 7.31 5.60
N ASN A 118 5.28 6.92 4.49
CA ASN A 118 4.59 6.83 3.21
C ASN A 118 4.15 5.38 2.96
N LEU A 119 2.87 5.18 2.69
CA LEU A 119 2.27 3.93 2.29
C LEU A 119 1.90 4.01 0.81
N PHE A 120 2.74 3.47 -0.05
CA PHE A 120 2.42 3.27 -1.46
C PHE A 120 1.68 1.94 -1.60
N THR A 121 0.58 1.92 -2.34
CA THR A 121 -0.15 0.67 -2.60
C THR A 121 -0.66 0.61 -4.03
N THR A 122 -0.52 -0.56 -4.64
CA THR A 122 -1.19 -0.91 -5.91
C THR A 122 -2.57 -1.51 -5.66
N ASN A 123 -2.95 -1.70 -4.38
CA ASN A 123 -4.18 -2.39 -4.05
C ASN A 123 -5.38 -1.46 -4.25
N ILE A 124 -6.39 -2.02 -4.92
CA ILE A 124 -7.67 -1.38 -5.18
C ILE A 124 -8.58 -1.45 -3.94
N ASP A 125 -8.30 -2.36 -3.00
CA ASP A 125 -9.04 -2.49 -1.75
C ASP A 125 -8.87 -1.30 -0.79
N ILE A 126 -9.67 -1.28 0.28
CA ILE A 126 -9.78 -0.15 1.21
C ILE A 126 -9.33 -0.47 2.63
N PHE A 127 -8.55 -1.54 2.84
CA PHE A 127 -8.15 -1.96 4.19
C PHE A 127 -7.41 -0.85 4.95
N LEU A 128 -6.46 -0.17 4.28
CA LEU A 128 -5.69 0.90 4.89
C LEU A 128 -6.58 2.07 5.29
N GLU A 129 -7.41 2.57 4.37
CA GLU A 129 -8.38 3.64 4.66
C GLU A 129 -9.26 3.29 5.86
N LYS A 130 -9.92 2.13 5.83
CA LYS A 130 -10.85 1.69 6.88
C LYS A 130 -10.17 1.60 8.25
N ILE A 131 -8.97 1.02 8.30
CA ILE A 131 -8.27 0.78 9.56
C ILE A 131 -7.67 2.06 10.13
N LEU A 132 -7.19 2.96 9.26
CA LEU A 132 -6.75 4.29 9.67
C LEU A 132 -7.90 5.08 10.30
N GLU A 133 -9.09 5.05 9.69
CA GLU A 133 -10.30 5.67 10.24
C GLU A 133 -10.75 5.02 11.56
N ASP A 134 -10.88 3.69 11.60
CA ASP A 134 -11.32 2.97 12.81
C ASP A 134 -10.38 3.18 14.01
N ALA A 135 -9.07 3.29 13.75
CA ALA A 135 -8.07 3.54 14.78
C ALA A 135 -7.96 5.02 15.18
N GLY A 136 -8.64 5.94 14.48
CA GLY A 136 -8.48 7.38 14.66
C GLY A 136 -7.06 7.87 14.37
N ALA A 137 -6.34 7.18 13.49
CA ALA A 137 -4.99 7.56 13.09
C ALA A 137 -5.01 8.79 12.17
N ASN A 138 -4.00 9.65 12.28
CA ASN A 138 -3.87 10.75 11.33
C ASN A 138 -3.30 10.20 10.03
N TYR A 139 -3.99 10.44 8.93
CA TYR A 139 -3.53 10.04 7.62
C TYR A 139 -3.88 11.08 6.57
N ASN A 140 -3.20 10.99 5.45
CA ASN A 140 -3.37 11.84 4.30
C ASN A 140 -3.41 10.95 3.07
N ASP A 141 -4.58 10.87 2.42
CA ASP A 141 -4.81 10.11 1.19
C ASP A 141 -4.91 11.02 -0.04
N GLY A 142 -4.52 12.29 0.10
CA GLY A 142 -4.59 13.31 -0.95
C GLY A 142 -5.91 14.06 -1.00
N PHE A 143 -6.98 13.66 -0.29
CA PHE A 143 -8.21 14.44 -0.24
C PHE A 143 -8.10 15.62 0.73
N ILE A 144 -8.69 16.75 0.34
CA ILE A 144 -8.85 17.95 1.17
C ILE A 144 -10.32 18.33 1.20
N GLY A 145 -10.80 18.69 2.40
CA GLY A 145 -12.16 19.15 2.64
C GLY A 145 -13.01 18.09 3.33
N HIS A 146 -13.96 18.53 4.15
CA HIS A 146 -14.81 17.65 4.94
C HIS A 146 -16.15 17.38 4.24
N MET A 147 -16.82 18.44 3.78
CA MET A 147 -18.15 18.34 3.16
C MET A 147 -18.07 17.85 1.70
N ASN A 148 -17.11 18.37 0.94
CA ASN A 148 -16.90 18.03 -0.47
C ASN A 148 -15.40 17.74 -0.67
N PRO A 149 -14.90 16.55 -0.29
CA PRO A 149 -13.49 16.22 -0.40
C PRO A 149 -13.04 16.24 -1.87
N SER A 150 -11.94 16.94 -2.15
CA SER A 150 -11.32 17.03 -3.47
C SER A 150 -9.87 16.55 -3.42
N PHE A 151 -9.46 15.73 -4.38
CA PHE A 151 -8.12 15.17 -4.42
C PHE A 151 -7.10 16.21 -4.89
N ARG A 152 -5.99 16.36 -4.15
CA ARG A 152 -4.90 17.28 -4.45
C ARG A 152 -3.57 16.65 -4.04
N THR A 153 -2.71 16.38 -5.02
CA THR A 153 -1.37 15.80 -4.79
C THR A 153 -0.46 16.67 -3.94
N SER A 154 -0.65 18.00 -3.96
CA SER A 154 0.07 18.92 -3.07
C SER A 154 -0.21 18.69 -1.59
N HIS A 155 -1.30 17.98 -1.24
CA HIS A 155 -1.62 17.70 0.16
C HIS A 155 -0.58 16.78 0.81
N PHE A 156 0.03 15.86 0.06
CA PHE A 156 1.02 14.91 0.58
C PHE A 156 2.29 15.55 1.17
N GLN A 157 2.48 16.85 0.97
CA GLN A 157 3.61 17.62 1.49
C GLN A 157 3.29 18.34 2.82
N THR A 158 2.19 18.02 3.49
CA THR A 158 1.79 18.64 4.76
C THR A 158 2.33 17.89 5.97
N ILE A 159 2.69 18.64 7.02
CA ILE A 159 3.10 18.10 8.33
C ILE A 159 2.11 18.56 9.39
N ILE A 160 1.62 17.61 10.20
CA ILE A 160 0.68 17.89 11.29
C ILE A 160 1.43 18.02 12.61
N LYS A 161 1.25 19.15 13.30
CA LYS A 161 1.82 19.43 14.62
C LYS A 161 0.72 19.72 15.62
N LYS A 162 0.84 19.17 16.83
CA LYS A 162 -0.04 19.44 17.97
C LYS A 162 0.70 20.33 18.98
N LYS A 163 0.07 21.42 19.41
CA LYS A 163 0.57 22.26 20.50
C LYS A 163 0.02 21.71 21.82
N SER A 164 0.90 21.50 22.80
CA SER A 164 0.49 21.22 24.18
C SER A 164 -0.13 22.47 24.80
N GLU A 165 -1.31 22.31 25.41
CA GLU A 165 -2.03 23.41 26.07
C GLU A 165 -1.23 24.03 27.22
N TYR A 166 -0.51 23.21 27.99
CA TYR A 166 0.17 23.65 29.20
C TYR A 166 1.64 24.01 28.99
N LEU A 167 2.34 23.30 28.08
CA LEU A 167 3.78 23.44 27.92
C LEU A 167 4.17 24.35 26.75
N GLU A 168 3.19 24.81 25.96
CA GLU A 168 3.37 25.53 24.69
C GLU A 168 4.29 24.87 23.66
N ARG A 169 4.70 23.63 23.91
CA ARG A 169 5.55 22.83 23.02
C ARG A 169 4.73 22.27 21.86
N GLN A 170 5.29 22.32 20.67
CA GLN A 170 4.75 21.64 19.51
C GLN A 170 5.41 20.27 19.37
N SER A 171 4.60 19.25 19.12
CA SER A 171 5.07 17.91 18.76
C SER A 171 4.39 17.46 17.47
N GLU A 172 5.16 16.87 16.58
CA GLU A 172 4.59 16.25 15.38
C GLU A 172 3.69 15.10 15.74
N VAL A 173 2.60 14.98 14.99
CA VAL A 173 1.62 13.91 15.11
C VAL A 173 2.00 12.82 14.11
N PRO A 174 2.14 11.55 14.54
CA PRO A 174 2.35 10.44 13.63
C PRO A 174 1.32 10.45 12.50
N THR A 175 1.78 10.55 11.25
CA THR A 175 0.90 10.69 10.08
C THR A 175 1.27 9.66 9.01
N PHE A 176 0.25 8.98 8.47
CA PHE A 176 0.39 8.04 7.37
C PHE A 176 0.01 8.73 6.05
N ASN A 177 0.96 8.87 5.12
CA ASN A 177 0.66 9.35 3.77
C ASN A 177 0.32 8.15 2.89
N LEU A 178 -0.95 8.00 2.49
CA LEU A 178 -1.46 6.89 1.70
C LEU A 178 -1.54 7.24 0.22
N TYR A 179 -0.67 6.64 -0.59
CA TYR A 179 -0.59 6.84 -2.04
C TYR A 179 -1.18 5.64 -2.77
N LYS A 180 -2.35 5.84 -3.42
CA LYS A 180 -3.03 4.83 -4.24
C LYS A 180 -2.48 4.87 -5.67
N LEU A 181 -1.41 4.11 -5.94
CA LEU A 181 -0.70 4.10 -7.23
C LEU A 181 -1.60 3.66 -8.39
N HIS A 182 -2.56 2.78 -8.15
CA HIS A 182 -3.52 2.30 -9.16
C HIS A 182 -4.91 2.94 -9.03
N GLY A 183 -5.00 4.09 -8.37
CA GLY A 183 -6.29 4.70 -8.03
C GLY A 183 -7.04 3.93 -6.94
N SER A 184 -8.32 4.27 -6.73
CA SER A 184 -9.12 3.69 -5.65
C SER A 184 -10.58 3.58 -6.02
N LEU A 185 -11.28 2.58 -5.46
CA LEU A 185 -12.75 2.47 -5.56
C LEU A 185 -13.47 3.61 -4.84
N THR A 186 -12.79 4.31 -3.94
CA THR A 186 -13.32 5.50 -3.26
C THR A 186 -13.21 6.76 -4.09
N TRP A 187 -12.61 6.72 -5.29
CA TRP A 187 -12.45 7.88 -6.16
C TRP A 187 -13.57 7.96 -7.19
N ARG A 188 -14.03 9.17 -7.48
CA ARG A 188 -14.98 9.46 -8.55
C ARG A 188 -14.58 10.74 -9.27
N LEU A 189 -14.63 10.71 -10.60
CA LEU A 189 -14.45 11.91 -11.40
C LEU A 189 -15.74 12.72 -11.39
N ASP A 190 -15.63 13.98 -10.97
CA ASP A 190 -16.69 14.97 -11.12
C ASP A 190 -16.64 15.51 -12.57
N GLU A 191 -17.70 15.29 -13.35
CA GLU A 191 -17.71 15.62 -14.77
C GLU A 191 -17.72 17.13 -15.03
N ASP A 192 -18.23 17.94 -14.09
CA ASP A 192 -18.36 19.38 -14.22
C ASP A 192 -17.04 20.09 -13.90
N THR A 193 -16.43 19.74 -12.78
CA THR A 193 -15.20 20.37 -12.28
C THR A 193 -13.93 19.70 -12.79
N LYS A 194 -14.04 18.50 -13.37
CA LYS A 194 -12.92 17.65 -13.81
C LYS A 194 -11.94 17.31 -12.67
N ASN A 195 -12.44 17.28 -11.43
CA ASN A 195 -11.66 16.92 -10.25
C ASN A 195 -12.04 15.52 -9.74
N ILE A 196 -11.09 14.85 -9.08
CA ILE A 196 -11.37 13.61 -8.36
C ILE A 196 -11.97 13.97 -7.00
N THR A 197 -13.11 13.35 -6.70
CA THR A 197 -13.89 13.50 -5.45
C THR A 197 -14.00 12.16 -4.72
N TYR A 198 -14.30 12.22 -3.43
CA TYR A 198 -14.50 11.02 -2.62
C TYR A 198 -15.93 10.47 -2.83
N SER A 199 -16.02 9.21 -3.23
CA SER A 199 -17.27 8.52 -3.59
C SER A 199 -17.82 7.63 -2.49
N ASN A 200 -17.02 7.31 -1.47
CA ASN A 200 -17.36 6.38 -0.41
C ASN A 200 -17.91 5.03 -0.95
N LEU A 201 -17.32 4.49 -2.03
CA LEU A 201 -17.74 3.25 -2.72
C LEU A 201 -19.15 3.28 -3.34
N SER A 202 -19.82 4.42 -3.47
CA SER A 202 -21.16 4.51 -4.09
C SER A 202 -21.18 3.92 -5.51
N SER A 203 -20.14 4.15 -6.29
CA SER A 203 -20.00 3.61 -7.65
C SER A 203 -19.88 2.08 -7.68
N LEU A 204 -19.43 1.45 -6.60
CA LEU A 204 -19.24 0.00 -6.56
C LEU A 204 -20.58 -0.75 -6.43
N SER A 205 -21.48 -0.26 -5.57
CA SER A 205 -22.83 -0.83 -5.44
C SER A 205 -23.61 -0.76 -6.74
N GLU A 206 -23.48 0.35 -7.47
CA GLU A 206 -24.15 0.54 -8.78
C GLU A 206 -23.64 -0.46 -9.82
N VAL A 207 -22.32 -0.70 -9.89
CA VAL A 207 -21.73 -1.62 -10.87
C VAL A 207 -22.12 -3.08 -10.59
N ASN A 208 -22.27 -3.46 -9.31
CA ASN A 208 -22.52 -4.84 -8.90
C ASN A 208 -23.88 -5.38 -9.36
N GLU A 209 -24.84 -4.51 -9.69
CA GLU A 209 -26.19 -4.89 -10.15
C GLU A 209 -26.29 -4.96 -11.69
N LEU A 210 -25.24 -4.56 -12.42
CA LEU A 210 -25.27 -4.46 -13.88
C LEU A 210 -24.73 -5.71 -14.57
N GLU A 211 -25.14 -5.88 -15.83
CA GLU A 211 -24.76 -7.02 -16.66
C GLU A 211 -24.21 -6.59 -18.03
N ASN A 212 -23.42 -7.47 -18.65
CA ASN A 212 -22.94 -7.33 -20.03
C ASN A 212 -22.32 -5.95 -20.36
N ASP A 213 -22.88 -5.25 -21.34
CA ASP A 213 -22.40 -3.95 -21.82
C ASP A 213 -22.62 -2.81 -20.83
N GLU A 214 -23.66 -2.88 -20.01
CA GLU A 214 -23.92 -1.90 -18.95
C GLU A 214 -22.85 -2.03 -17.86
N PHE A 215 -22.57 -3.27 -17.43
CA PHE A 215 -21.46 -3.56 -16.52
C PHE A 215 -20.13 -3.04 -17.07
N ASN A 216 -19.79 -3.37 -18.32
CA ASN A 216 -18.52 -2.96 -18.91
C ASN A 216 -18.40 -1.42 -19.00
N SER A 217 -19.50 -0.74 -19.27
CA SER A 217 -19.55 0.72 -19.31
C SER A 217 -19.34 1.33 -17.93
N ALA A 218 -19.99 0.80 -16.90
CA ALA A 218 -19.85 1.28 -15.53
C ALA A 218 -18.47 0.96 -14.93
N TYR A 219 -17.96 -0.25 -15.16
CA TYR A 219 -16.61 -0.68 -14.77
C TYR A 219 -15.54 0.26 -15.35
N THR A 220 -15.67 0.64 -16.63
CA THR A 220 -14.69 1.53 -17.31
C THR A 220 -14.71 2.96 -16.75
N LYS A 221 -15.77 3.37 -16.05
CA LYS A 221 -15.85 4.69 -15.39
C LYS A 221 -15.20 4.71 -14.00
N LEU A 222 -14.87 3.56 -13.42
CA LEU A 222 -14.16 3.50 -12.14
C LEU A 222 -12.79 4.19 -12.27
N GLN A 223 -12.43 4.98 -11.26
CA GLN A 223 -11.16 5.71 -11.22
C GLN A 223 -10.03 4.83 -10.70
N ILE A 224 -9.81 3.72 -11.39
CA ILE A 224 -8.80 2.70 -11.10
C ILE A 224 -7.94 2.45 -12.32
N ILE A 225 -6.77 1.87 -12.10
CA ILE A 225 -5.83 1.48 -13.13
C ILE A 225 -5.60 -0.01 -12.97
N ASN A 226 -5.90 -0.76 -14.03
CA ASN A 226 -5.59 -2.18 -14.02
C ASN A 226 -4.06 -2.35 -14.18
N PRO A 227 -3.41 -3.26 -13.42
CA PRO A 227 -1.95 -3.34 -13.28
C PRO A 227 -1.14 -3.42 -14.59
N ASN A 228 -1.76 -3.85 -15.68
CA ASN A 228 -1.12 -4.07 -16.97
C ASN A 228 -1.63 -3.13 -18.08
N ARG A 229 -2.59 -2.24 -17.80
CA ARG A 229 -3.18 -1.35 -18.82
C ARG A 229 -2.41 -0.03 -18.92
N LYS A 230 -2.06 0.33 -20.16
CA LYS A 230 -1.56 1.68 -20.51
C LYS A 230 -2.68 2.69 -20.80
N LYS A 231 -3.94 2.26 -20.83
CA LYS A 231 -5.08 3.08 -21.28
C LYS A 231 -5.92 3.53 -20.11
N PHE A 232 -5.70 4.78 -19.70
CA PHE A 232 -6.47 5.47 -18.67
C PHE A 232 -7.91 5.71 -19.13
N ALA A 233 -8.86 5.62 -18.20
CA ALA A 233 -10.26 5.92 -18.47
C ALA A 233 -10.46 7.39 -18.86
N THR A 234 -9.68 8.30 -18.27
CA THR A 234 -9.77 9.75 -18.48
C THR A 234 -8.37 10.39 -18.42
N SER A 235 -8.20 11.56 -19.07
CA SER A 235 -6.95 12.33 -19.03
C SER A 235 -6.66 12.91 -17.64
N VAL A 236 -7.70 13.15 -16.84
CA VAL A 236 -7.54 13.59 -15.44
C VAL A 236 -6.89 12.48 -14.63
N LEU A 237 -7.44 11.26 -14.70
CA LEU A 237 -6.86 10.09 -14.03
C LEU A 237 -5.42 9.84 -14.47
N GLU A 238 -5.13 10.00 -15.77
CA GLU A 238 -3.78 9.92 -16.31
C GLU A 238 -2.83 10.94 -15.67
N SER A 239 -3.19 12.23 -15.65
CA SER A 239 -2.37 13.25 -14.99
C SER A 239 -2.17 13.00 -13.50
N THR A 240 -3.23 12.64 -12.77
CA THR A 240 -3.16 12.31 -11.35
C THR A 240 -2.23 11.13 -11.08
N TYR A 241 -2.34 10.07 -11.90
CA TYR A 241 -1.45 8.92 -11.81
C TYR A 241 0.02 9.32 -11.96
N TYR A 242 0.35 10.08 -13.00
CA TYR A 242 1.73 10.53 -13.22
C TYR A 242 2.26 11.39 -12.07
N GLU A 243 1.41 12.22 -11.45
CA GLU A 243 1.81 13.02 -10.29
C GLU A 243 2.09 12.15 -9.06
N ILE A 244 1.26 11.13 -8.78
CA ILE A 244 1.49 10.20 -7.67
C ILE A 244 2.76 9.38 -7.93
N PHE A 245 3.00 8.94 -9.16
CA PHE A 245 4.25 8.26 -9.54
C PHE A 245 5.48 9.16 -9.39
N ARG A 246 5.34 10.45 -9.72
CA ARG A 246 6.40 11.43 -9.46
C ARG A 246 6.67 11.55 -7.96
N LEU A 247 5.62 11.61 -7.13
CA LEU A 247 5.78 11.62 -5.66
C LEU A 247 6.48 10.35 -5.16
N TYR A 248 6.10 9.17 -5.68
CA TYR A 248 6.81 7.93 -5.37
C TYR A 248 8.30 8.01 -5.70
N ALA A 249 8.65 8.45 -6.91
CA ALA A 249 10.05 8.65 -7.30
C ALA A 249 10.78 9.64 -6.38
N THR A 250 10.18 10.80 -6.10
CA THR A 250 10.74 11.83 -5.22
C THR A 250 11.03 11.27 -3.82
N GLU A 251 10.12 10.48 -3.24
CA GLU A 251 10.33 9.90 -1.91
C GLU A 251 11.48 8.88 -1.90
N LEU A 252 11.74 8.17 -3.00
CA LEU A 252 12.89 7.26 -3.13
C LEU A 252 14.21 7.99 -3.42
N GLU A 253 14.16 9.20 -3.96
CA GLU A 253 15.35 10.03 -4.23
C GLU A 253 15.84 10.78 -2.99
N LYS A 254 15.05 10.82 -1.91
CA LYS A 254 15.48 11.41 -0.63
C LYS A 254 16.72 10.72 -0.07
N GLU A 255 17.57 11.50 0.58
CA GLU A 255 18.72 10.95 1.29
C GLU A 255 18.25 10.04 2.43
N ASN A 256 18.87 8.86 2.56
CA ASN A 256 18.47 7.81 3.50
C ASN A 256 16.98 7.44 3.34
N ALA A 257 16.51 7.17 2.13
CA ALA A 257 15.20 6.55 1.94
C ALA A 257 15.28 5.04 2.22
N LEU A 258 14.32 4.51 2.99
CA LEU A 258 14.11 3.07 3.15
C LEU A 258 12.76 2.70 2.54
N LEU A 259 12.77 1.79 1.56
CA LEU A 259 11.58 1.21 0.96
C LEU A 259 11.43 -0.24 1.41
N ILE A 260 10.36 -0.55 2.14
CA ILE A 260 9.98 -1.92 2.52
C ILE A 260 8.83 -2.38 1.62
N VAL A 261 9.03 -3.46 0.87
CA VAL A 261 8.08 -4.00 -0.09
C VAL A 261 7.47 -5.28 0.45
N ALA A 262 6.13 -5.35 0.51
CA ALA A 262 5.40 -6.54 0.95
C ALA A 262 4.27 -6.86 -0.03
N GLY A 263 4.08 -8.15 -0.34
CA GLY A 263 2.97 -8.61 -1.19
C GLY A 263 2.96 -8.08 -2.64
N PHE A 264 4.02 -7.42 -3.09
CA PHE A 264 4.14 -6.85 -4.44
C PHE A 264 5.18 -7.60 -5.27
N SER A 265 4.76 -8.14 -6.41
CA SER A 265 5.62 -8.95 -7.27
C SER A 265 6.54 -8.15 -8.20
N PHE A 266 6.42 -6.82 -8.26
CA PHE A 266 7.01 -6.03 -9.35
C PHE A 266 6.58 -6.53 -10.75
N GLY A 267 5.29 -6.87 -10.89
CA GLY A 267 4.67 -7.16 -12.19
C GLY A 267 4.36 -5.91 -13.00
N ASP A 268 4.17 -4.76 -12.33
CA ASP A 268 4.03 -3.46 -12.99
C ASP A 268 5.41 -2.93 -13.39
N ASP A 269 5.65 -2.89 -14.71
CA ASP A 269 6.92 -2.43 -15.29
C ASP A 269 7.24 -0.98 -14.92
N HIS A 270 6.26 -0.09 -14.80
CA HIS A 270 6.53 1.32 -14.49
C HIS A 270 7.05 1.47 -13.06
N ILE A 271 6.41 0.80 -12.09
CA ILE A 271 6.87 0.80 -10.69
C ILE A 271 8.28 0.21 -10.62
N LEU A 272 8.51 -0.95 -11.24
CA LEU A 272 9.83 -1.58 -11.29
C LEU A 272 10.90 -0.64 -11.86
N GLN A 273 10.63 0.00 -13.00
CA GLN A 273 11.58 0.91 -13.63
C GLN A 273 11.83 2.19 -12.81
N VAL A 274 10.83 2.71 -12.09
CA VAL A 274 11.02 3.83 -11.17
C VAL A 274 11.90 3.40 -10.00
N THR A 275 11.62 2.27 -9.35
CA THR A 275 12.43 1.76 -8.24
C THR A 275 13.86 1.48 -8.67
N ARG A 276 14.08 0.82 -9.82
CA ARG A 276 15.41 0.54 -10.38
C ARG A 276 16.19 1.84 -10.62
N ARG A 277 15.59 2.83 -11.27
CA ARG A 277 16.24 4.12 -11.53
C ARG A 277 16.60 4.85 -10.24
N ALA A 278 15.72 4.84 -9.25
CA ALA A 278 16.02 5.43 -7.95
C ALA A 278 17.20 4.72 -7.27
N MET A 279 17.29 3.38 -7.37
CA MET A 279 18.45 2.63 -6.89
C MET A 279 19.73 2.84 -7.72
N ASP A 280 19.63 3.27 -8.97
CA ASP A 280 20.80 3.61 -9.80
C ASP A 280 21.33 5.02 -9.48
N SER A 281 20.43 5.95 -9.15
CA SER A 281 20.75 7.36 -8.90
C SER A 281 21.06 7.66 -7.43
N ASN A 282 20.39 7.00 -6.48
CA ASN A 282 20.49 7.28 -5.05
C ASN A 282 21.37 6.23 -4.32
N PRO A 283 22.62 6.55 -3.96
CA PRO A 283 23.50 5.63 -3.22
C PRO A 283 23.06 5.34 -1.79
N THR A 284 22.11 6.12 -1.24
CA THR A 284 21.62 5.98 0.14
C THR A 284 20.26 5.29 0.23
N LEU A 285 19.58 5.08 -0.91
CA LEU A 285 18.33 4.34 -0.95
C LEU A 285 18.58 2.88 -0.58
N THR A 286 17.86 2.40 0.43
CA THR A 286 17.77 0.99 0.80
C THR A 286 16.42 0.42 0.39
N VAL A 287 16.43 -0.71 -0.31
CA VAL A 287 15.21 -1.45 -0.69
C VAL A 287 15.21 -2.79 0.01
N CYS A 288 14.18 -3.07 0.79
CA CYS A 288 13.95 -4.33 1.47
C CYS A 288 12.70 -5.00 0.90
N ILE A 289 12.85 -6.16 0.27
CA ILE A 289 11.75 -6.94 -0.30
C ILE A 289 11.44 -8.13 0.62
N LEU A 290 10.22 -8.18 1.13
CA LEU A 290 9.68 -9.30 1.89
C LEU A 290 9.14 -10.35 0.91
N CYS A 291 9.90 -11.41 0.70
CA CYS A 291 9.61 -12.43 -0.28
C CYS A 291 8.60 -13.44 0.28
N HIS A 292 7.42 -13.57 -0.35
CA HIS A 292 6.38 -14.47 0.16
C HIS A 292 6.78 -15.95 0.17
N SER A 293 7.56 -16.39 -0.83
CA SER A 293 8.02 -17.77 -0.98
C SER A 293 9.44 -17.82 -1.55
N LYS A 294 10.20 -18.85 -1.18
CA LYS A 294 11.59 -19.04 -1.63
C LYS A 294 11.76 -19.07 -3.15
N GLU A 295 10.76 -19.58 -3.87
CA GLU A 295 10.77 -19.67 -5.33
C GLU A 295 10.83 -18.30 -6.03
N ARG A 296 10.37 -17.23 -5.37
CA ARG A 296 10.35 -15.88 -5.94
C ARG A 296 11.65 -15.10 -5.73
N GLU A 297 12.59 -15.64 -4.96
CA GLU A 297 13.87 -14.96 -4.69
C GLU A 297 14.62 -14.66 -6.00
N GLU A 298 14.71 -15.65 -6.89
CA GLU A 298 15.45 -15.53 -8.15
C GLU A 298 14.76 -14.56 -9.12
N ASP A 299 13.43 -14.49 -9.11
CA ASP A 299 12.66 -13.52 -9.89
C ASP A 299 12.98 -12.08 -9.47
N TYR A 300 13.02 -11.80 -8.17
CA TYR A 300 13.43 -10.47 -7.68
C TYR A 300 14.90 -10.16 -8.03
N LYS A 301 15.82 -11.10 -7.85
CA LYS A 301 17.23 -10.90 -8.22
C LYS A 301 17.37 -10.52 -9.69
N LYS A 302 16.68 -11.24 -10.58
CA LYS A 302 16.65 -10.96 -12.02
C LYS A 302 16.05 -9.58 -12.32
N LYS A 303 14.94 -9.22 -11.67
CA LYS A 303 14.28 -7.91 -11.84
C LYS A 303 15.15 -6.73 -11.43
N PHE A 304 16.08 -6.90 -10.50
CA PHE A 304 17.02 -5.87 -10.06
C PHE A 304 18.46 -6.10 -10.55
N GLU A 305 18.66 -6.99 -11.53
CA GLU A 305 19.96 -7.24 -12.12
C GLU A 305 20.49 -5.98 -12.83
N GLY A 306 21.77 -5.67 -12.63
CA GLY A 306 22.46 -4.54 -13.26
C GLY A 306 22.26 -3.19 -12.57
N VAL A 307 21.54 -3.14 -11.45
CA VAL A 307 21.40 -1.92 -10.64
C VAL A 307 22.74 -1.56 -9.98
N ARG A 308 23.12 -0.28 -10.05
CA ARG A 308 24.43 0.22 -9.61
C ARG A 308 24.72 -0.02 -8.13
N TYR A 309 23.74 0.24 -7.27
CA TYR A 309 23.86 0.10 -5.81
C TYR A 309 23.14 -1.16 -5.30
N ALA A 310 23.38 -2.31 -5.94
CA ALA A 310 22.76 -3.59 -5.56
C ALA A 310 23.04 -4.03 -4.11
N ASN A 311 24.12 -3.54 -3.47
CA ASN A 311 24.41 -3.81 -2.05
C ASN A 311 23.35 -3.24 -1.08
N ASN A 312 22.52 -2.31 -1.54
CA ASN A 312 21.43 -1.74 -0.76
C ASN A 312 20.08 -2.47 -1.00
N LEU A 313 20.09 -3.56 -1.77
CA LEU A 313 18.94 -4.44 -1.96
C LEU A 313 18.99 -5.59 -0.96
N TYR A 314 17.99 -5.67 -0.10
CA TYR A 314 17.78 -6.76 0.85
C TYR A 314 16.57 -7.56 0.42
N ILE A 315 16.73 -8.85 0.12
CA ILE A 315 15.63 -9.77 -0.16
C ILE A 315 15.50 -10.71 1.03
N ILE A 316 14.46 -10.52 1.83
CA ILE A 316 14.19 -11.35 3.01
C ILE A 316 13.33 -12.53 2.57
N VAL A 317 13.91 -13.72 2.64
CA VAL A 317 13.32 -14.97 2.16
C VAL A 317 12.94 -15.85 3.35
N PRO A 318 11.78 -16.54 3.32
CA PRO A 318 11.37 -17.40 4.41
C PRO A 318 12.37 -18.54 4.66
N THR A 319 12.59 -18.85 5.93
CA THR A 319 13.14 -20.15 6.33
C THR A 319 12.09 -21.24 6.08
N SER A 320 12.51 -22.46 5.72
CA SER A 320 11.62 -23.54 5.26
C SER A 320 10.32 -23.67 6.07
N ASP A 321 9.18 -23.64 5.37
CA ASP A 321 7.77 -23.73 5.82
C ASP A 321 7.10 -22.45 6.37
N GLU A 322 7.82 -21.35 6.54
CA GLU A 322 7.22 -20.07 6.97
C GLU A 322 6.70 -19.26 5.77
N LYS A 323 5.52 -18.62 5.91
CA LYS A 323 5.03 -17.63 4.94
C LYS A 323 5.34 -16.23 5.44
N ILE A 324 6.04 -15.44 4.64
CA ILE A 324 6.24 -14.02 4.93
C ILE A 324 5.01 -13.26 4.43
N ASP A 325 4.07 -13.05 5.34
CA ASP A 325 2.89 -12.20 5.16
C ASP A 325 3.02 -10.90 5.98
N LEU A 326 1.96 -10.07 6.00
CA LEU A 326 1.99 -8.82 6.77
C LEU A 326 2.16 -9.08 8.26
N LYS A 327 1.57 -10.16 8.80
CA LYS A 327 1.71 -10.51 10.21
C LYS A 327 3.17 -10.80 10.54
N TRP A 328 3.83 -11.63 9.73
CA TRP A 328 5.25 -11.91 9.86
C TRP A 328 6.08 -10.63 9.82
N ALA A 329 5.80 -9.73 8.87
CA ALA A 329 6.50 -8.46 8.73
C ALA A 329 6.38 -7.61 10.01
N VAL A 330 5.20 -7.60 10.62
CA VAL A 330 4.97 -6.87 11.88
C VAL A 330 5.74 -7.49 13.03
N GLU A 331 5.65 -8.80 13.21
CA GLU A 331 6.27 -9.53 14.34
C GLU A 331 7.80 -9.53 14.27
N ASN A 332 8.35 -9.67 13.06
CA ASN A 332 9.79 -9.90 12.86
C ASN A 332 10.58 -8.68 12.41
N LEU A 333 9.94 -7.70 11.75
CA LEU A 333 10.64 -6.51 11.25
C LEU A 333 10.17 -5.24 11.94
N ILE A 334 8.88 -4.89 11.82
CA ILE A 334 8.37 -3.57 12.22
C ILE A 334 8.40 -3.40 13.74
N SER A 335 8.03 -4.44 14.50
CA SER A 335 8.11 -4.39 15.96
C SER A 335 9.56 -4.27 16.47
N ARG A 336 10.54 -4.73 15.68
CA ARG A 336 11.98 -4.60 16.00
C ARG A 336 12.56 -3.24 15.58
N LEU A 337 11.78 -2.38 14.92
CA LEU A 337 12.17 -0.99 14.71
C LEU A 337 12.06 -0.18 16.01
N ASP A 338 11.24 -0.64 16.98
CA ASP A 338 11.07 0.02 18.26
C ASP A 338 12.28 -0.20 19.19
N GLN A 339 12.92 0.91 19.56
CA GLN A 339 14.18 0.99 20.30
C GLN A 339 14.11 0.48 21.75
N ASN A 340 12.92 0.14 22.25
CA ASN A 340 12.73 -0.30 23.65
C ASN A 340 12.92 -1.82 23.84
N SER A 341 13.15 -2.59 22.78
CA SER A 341 13.34 -4.05 22.87
C SER A 341 14.67 -4.47 23.51
N ASP A 342 15.71 -3.62 23.46
CA ASP A 342 17.01 -3.90 24.08
C ASP A 342 17.05 -3.71 25.62
N VAL A 343 16.03 -3.09 26.22
CA VAL A 343 16.03 -2.81 27.67
C VAL A 343 15.53 -3.99 28.50
N LYS A 344 14.80 -4.96 27.91
CA LYS A 344 14.27 -6.11 28.67
C LYS A 344 15.26 -7.24 28.92
N ASN A 345 16.36 -7.33 28.18
CA ASN A 345 17.34 -8.41 28.36
C ASN A 345 18.40 -8.14 29.44
N HIS A 346 18.41 -6.94 30.05
CA HIS A 346 19.35 -6.59 31.11
C HIS A 346 18.73 -6.47 32.51
N ALA A 347 17.42 -6.65 32.65
CA ALA A 347 16.73 -6.57 33.94
C ALA A 347 16.61 -7.91 34.69
N ASP A 348 16.91 -9.05 34.02
CA ASP A 348 16.87 -10.39 34.62
C ASP A 348 18.27 -10.96 34.97
N GLN A 349 19.31 -10.12 34.99
CA GLN A 349 20.67 -10.51 35.39
C GLN A 349 21.31 -9.58 36.44
N SER A 350 20.51 -9.02 37.35
CA SER A 350 21.04 -8.28 38.52
C SER A 350 20.48 -8.79 39.83
#